data_AF-W9EI86-F1
#
_entry.id   AF-W9EI86-F1
#
_cell.length_a   1.000
_cell.length_b   1.000
_cell.length_c   1.000
_cell.angle_alpha   90.00
_cell.angle_beta   90.00
_cell.angle_gamma   90.00
#
_symmetry.space_group_name_H-M   'P 1'
#
loop_
_entity.id
_entity.type
_entity.pdbx_description
1 polymer ?
#
loop_
_entity_poly.entity_id
_entity_poly.type
_entity_poly.pdbx_seq_one_letter_code
_entity_poly.pdbx_strand_id
1 'polypeptide(L)'
;MGNKAENLSKIDSVPEENATGLGYSKNKSVGHGPNKDLFHEMLNSLNLNTEKYSGLAKLNGNACRLSALTMFVPGFSYDSVSDLTTRLIEKELYNFTIETVKRLGRDNSLHKRTETLYYWADKDCEWKKENVEKNFYANGKFTLLVPNCMVEEKKFKKNPDDYIRNVIAPRIINDRLQKTGKKPKKKQIIDKAKKDAGGAKRLIENDIAKYPNDFIDYYNNEDL
;
A
#
# COMPACT_ATOMS: atom_id res chain seq x y z
N MET A 1 -3.40 -18.25 21.97
CA MET A 1 -2.73 -18.02 20.68
C MET A 1 -3.60 -18.64 19.60
N GLY A 2 -4.52 -17.86 19.02
CA GLY A 2 -5.39 -18.33 17.95
C GLY A 2 -4.58 -18.65 16.71
N ASN A 3 -4.96 -19.72 16.02
CA ASN A 3 -4.21 -20.30 14.92
C ASN A 3 -4.08 -19.27 13.79
N LYS A 4 -2.90 -18.64 13.65
CA LYS A 4 -2.66 -17.53 12.69
C LYS A 4 -3.07 -17.90 11.26
N ALA A 5 -3.01 -19.17 10.89
CA ALA A 5 -3.42 -19.67 9.58
C ALA A 5 -4.94 -19.62 9.34
N GLU A 6 -5.79 -19.79 10.36
CA GLU A 6 -7.25 -19.78 10.22
C GLU A 6 -7.84 -18.37 10.05
N ASN A 7 -7.15 -17.33 10.54
CA ASN A 7 -7.61 -15.95 10.35
C ASN A 7 -7.26 -15.40 8.95
N LEU A 8 -6.24 -15.95 8.28
CA LEU A 8 -5.82 -15.51 6.94
C LEU A 8 -6.77 -16.02 5.85
N SER A 9 -7.34 -17.21 6.00
CA SER A 9 -8.32 -17.78 5.05
C SER A 9 -9.66 -17.02 5.01
N LYS A 10 -10.01 -16.27 6.07
CA LYS A 10 -11.21 -15.43 6.11
C LYS A 10 -11.08 -14.19 5.20
N ILE A 11 -9.86 -13.76 4.88
CA ILE A 11 -9.62 -12.54 4.07
C ILE A 11 -9.84 -12.79 2.58
N ASP A 12 -9.65 -14.03 2.11
CA ASP A 12 -9.85 -14.42 0.70
C ASP A 12 -11.29 -14.21 0.19
N SER A 13 -12.23 -13.97 1.11
CA SER A 13 -13.64 -13.69 0.83
C SER A 13 -13.98 -12.21 0.72
N VAL A 14 -13.02 -11.31 0.98
CA VAL A 14 -13.21 -9.85 0.93
C VAL A 14 -12.98 -9.34 -0.50
N PRO A 15 -14.00 -8.74 -1.15
CA PRO A 15 -13.84 -8.20 -2.51
C PRO A 15 -13.00 -6.93 -2.53
N GLU A 16 -12.47 -6.57 -3.70
CA GLU A 16 -11.76 -5.30 -3.93
C GLU A 16 -12.68 -4.09 -3.65
N GLU A 17 -12.15 -3.01 -3.05
CA GLU A 17 -12.92 -1.77 -2.83
C GLU A 17 -12.83 -0.80 -3.99
N ASN A 18 -13.97 -0.52 -4.60
CA ASN A 18 -14.10 0.38 -5.73
C ASN A 18 -15.00 1.59 -5.42
N ALA A 19 -15.68 1.61 -4.26
CA ALA A 19 -16.64 2.64 -3.88
C ALA A 19 -15.99 3.99 -3.55
N THR A 20 -14.71 4.04 -3.17
CA THR A 20 -14.00 5.32 -2.96
C THR A 20 -13.56 5.96 -4.26
N GLY A 21 -13.45 5.20 -5.36
CA GLY A 21 -12.94 5.68 -6.64
C GLY A 21 -11.49 6.18 -6.57
N LEU A 22 -10.73 5.81 -5.54
CA LEU A 22 -9.32 6.15 -5.40
C LEU A 22 -8.49 5.36 -6.42
N GLY A 23 -7.71 6.07 -7.22
CA GLY A 23 -6.83 5.48 -8.24
C GLY A 23 -6.54 6.46 -9.38
N TYR A 24 -5.41 6.29 -10.06
CA TYR A 24 -4.99 7.19 -11.15
C TYR A 24 -5.64 6.87 -12.51
N SER A 25 -6.57 5.91 -12.58
CA SER A 25 -7.14 5.45 -13.84
C SER A 25 -8.25 6.38 -14.35
N LYS A 26 -8.08 6.92 -15.58
CA LYS A 26 -9.07 7.78 -16.25
C LYS A 26 -10.14 6.99 -17.03
N ASN A 27 -9.92 5.70 -17.28
CA ASN A 27 -10.83 4.79 -17.98
C ASN A 27 -11.31 3.69 -17.01
N LYS A 28 -12.40 2.97 -17.36
CA LYS A 28 -12.86 1.76 -16.63
C LYS A 28 -11.64 0.96 -16.19
N SER A 29 -11.42 0.86 -14.89
CA SER A 29 -10.36 0.04 -14.32
C SER A 29 -10.57 -1.38 -14.81
N VAL A 30 -9.66 -1.86 -15.64
CA VAL A 30 -9.41 -3.30 -15.79
C VAL A 30 -8.45 -3.66 -14.65
N GLY A 31 -8.88 -3.36 -13.43
CA GLY A 31 -8.15 -3.71 -12.22
C GLY A 31 -8.16 -5.22 -12.14
N HIS A 32 -6.99 -5.84 -12.21
CA HIS A 32 -6.84 -7.12 -11.56
C HIS A 32 -6.68 -6.74 -10.09
N GLY A 33 -7.79 -6.78 -9.34
CA GLY A 33 -7.73 -6.71 -7.87
C GLY A 33 -6.65 -7.66 -7.36
N PRO A 34 -6.11 -7.44 -6.15
CA PRO A 34 -4.94 -8.16 -5.68
C PRO A 34 -5.14 -9.66 -5.92
N ASN A 35 -4.35 -10.22 -6.86
CA ASN A 35 -4.37 -11.64 -7.15
C ASN A 35 -4.22 -12.35 -5.80
N LYS A 36 -4.93 -13.46 -5.55
CA LYS A 36 -4.92 -14.15 -4.24
C LYS A 36 -3.49 -14.39 -3.75
N ASP A 37 -2.59 -14.65 -4.70
CA ASP A 37 -1.15 -14.80 -4.48
C ASP A 37 -0.50 -13.53 -3.90
N LEU A 38 -0.92 -12.34 -4.33
CA LEU A 38 -0.39 -11.03 -3.93
C LEU A 38 -0.68 -10.71 -2.46
N PHE A 39 -1.90 -11.02 -2.02
CA PHE A 39 -2.30 -10.76 -0.64
C PHE A 39 -1.67 -11.78 0.31
N HIS A 40 -1.55 -13.04 -0.11
CA HIS A 40 -0.71 -14.02 0.60
C HIS A 40 0.77 -13.62 0.62
N GLU A 41 1.33 -13.09 -0.48
CA GLU A 41 2.70 -12.57 -0.52
C GLU A 41 2.88 -11.37 0.43
N MET A 42 1.91 -10.45 0.49
CA MET A 42 1.90 -9.34 1.44
C MET A 42 1.81 -9.85 2.89
N LEU A 43 0.86 -10.74 3.18
CA LEU A 43 0.69 -11.32 4.52
C LEU A 43 1.88 -12.17 4.95
N ASN A 44 2.50 -12.93 4.04
CA ASN A 44 3.73 -13.66 4.31
C ASN A 44 4.89 -12.70 4.57
N SER A 45 4.97 -11.60 3.82
CA SER A 45 5.97 -10.53 4.03
C SER A 45 5.76 -9.79 5.36
N LEU A 46 4.50 -9.61 5.78
CA LEU A 46 4.14 -9.04 7.08
C LEU A 46 4.32 -10.03 8.24
N ASN A 47 4.04 -11.32 8.04
CA ASN A 47 4.03 -12.31 9.12
C ASN A 47 5.37 -12.99 9.36
N LEU A 48 6.21 -13.27 8.36
CA LEU A 48 7.39 -14.14 8.56
C LEU A 48 8.55 -13.82 7.61
N ASN A 49 9.40 -12.88 8.04
CA ASN A 49 10.86 -13.07 8.17
C ASN A 49 11.49 -11.77 8.67
N THR A 50 11.50 -11.58 9.99
CA THR A 50 12.23 -10.49 10.64
C THR A 50 13.71 -10.47 10.25
N GLU A 51 14.27 -11.61 9.82
CA GLU A 51 15.63 -11.71 9.27
C GLU A 51 15.74 -11.17 7.84
N LYS A 52 14.80 -11.53 6.95
CA LYS A 52 14.79 -11.13 5.53
C LYS A 52 14.44 -9.66 5.33
N TYR A 53 13.57 -9.12 6.18
CA TYR A 53 13.07 -7.74 6.11
C TYR A 53 13.36 -6.97 7.40
N SER A 54 14.57 -7.13 7.93
CA SER A 54 14.97 -6.54 9.22
C SER A 54 14.82 -5.00 9.29
N GLY A 55 14.95 -4.31 8.14
CA GLY A 55 14.66 -2.88 8.04
C GLY A 55 13.19 -2.53 8.30
N LEU A 56 12.24 -3.35 7.85
CA LEU A 56 10.80 -3.10 8.01
C LEU A 56 10.35 -3.26 9.46
N ALA A 57 10.86 -4.26 10.17
CA ALA A 57 10.56 -4.47 11.59
C ALA A 57 10.97 -3.27 12.47
N LYS A 58 12.01 -2.54 12.04
CA LYS A 58 12.55 -1.36 12.74
C LYS A 58 11.86 -0.05 12.37
N LEU A 59 10.97 -0.03 11.38
CA LEU A 59 10.18 1.15 11.07
C LEU A 59 9.17 1.43 12.18
N ASN A 60 8.97 2.72 12.49
CA ASN A 60 8.01 3.16 13.49
C ASN A 60 6.60 3.24 12.88
N GLY A 61 5.63 2.60 13.53
CA GLY A 61 4.21 2.67 13.17
C GLY A 61 3.78 1.69 12.07
N ASN A 62 2.56 1.15 12.22
CA ASN A 62 2.01 0.13 11.31
C ASN A 62 1.71 0.67 9.91
N ALA A 63 1.27 1.92 9.79
CA ALA A 63 1.03 2.56 8.50
C ALA A 63 2.33 2.71 7.68
N CYS A 64 3.42 3.12 8.33
CA CYS A 64 4.74 3.22 7.70
C CYS A 64 5.19 1.84 7.20
N ARG A 65 5.09 0.80 8.05
CA ARG A 65 5.40 -0.59 7.68
C ARG A 65 4.56 -1.07 6.50
N LEU A 66 3.25 -0.79 6.49
CA LEU A 66 2.38 -1.16 5.38
C LEU A 66 2.81 -0.49 4.07
N SER A 67 3.06 0.82 4.11
CA SER A 67 3.52 1.57 2.93
C SER A 67 4.88 1.10 2.40
N ALA A 68 5.76 0.65 3.30
CA ALA A 68 7.10 0.16 2.99
C ALA A 68 7.11 -1.14 2.18
N LEU A 69 6.04 -1.95 2.25
CA LEU A 69 5.93 -3.17 1.46
C LEU A 69 5.95 -2.90 -0.05
N THR A 70 5.48 -1.71 -0.48
CA THR A 70 5.45 -1.32 -1.90
C THR A 70 6.85 -1.28 -2.53
N MET A 71 7.89 -1.16 -1.70
CA MET A 71 9.28 -1.06 -2.12
C MET A 71 9.84 -2.38 -2.66
N PHE A 72 9.39 -3.52 -2.13
CA PHE A 72 10.07 -4.79 -2.39
C PHE A 72 9.15 -6.01 -2.49
N VAL A 73 7.89 -5.96 -2.04
CA VAL A 73 6.96 -7.07 -2.23
C VAL A 73 6.48 -7.07 -3.68
N PRO A 74 6.79 -8.11 -4.49
CA PRO A 74 6.34 -8.20 -5.88
C PRO A 74 4.83 -7.98 -6.00
N GLY A 75 4.43 -7.30 -7.08
CA GLY A 75 3.03 -6.93 -7.38
C GLY A 75 2.29 -6.04 -6.36
N PHE A 76 2.80 -5.82 -5.15
CA PHE A 76 2.21 -4.92 -4.16
C PHE A 76 2.50 -3.46 -4.49
N SER A 77 1.49 -2.70 -4.89
CA SER A 77 1.62 -1.29 -5.31
C SER A 77 0.99 -0.35 -4.29
N TYR A 78 1.02 0.96 -4.56
CA TYR A 78 0.25 1.92 -3.77
C TYR A 78 -1.25 1.71 -3.86
N ASP A 79 -1.74 1.24 -5.00
CA ASP A 79 -3.15 0.86 -5.15
C ASP A 79 -3.47 -0.26 -4.16
N SER A 80 -2.58 -1.26 -4.03
CA SER A 80 -2.74 -2.33 -3.02
C SER A 80 -2.80 -1.79 -1.58
N VAL A 81 -2.02 -0.76 -1.25
CA VAL A 81 -2.08 -0.11 0.07
C VAL A 81 -3.39 0.66 0.25
N SER A 82 -3.81 1.42 -0.77
CA SER A 82 -5.07 2.17 -0.78
C SER A 82 -6.27 1.25 -0.60
N ASP A 83 -6.34 0.15 -1.37
CA ASP A 83 -7.45 -0.81 -1.34
C ASP A 83 -7.55 -1.49 0.03
N LEU A 84 -6.42 -1.97 0.56
CA LEU A 84 -6.38 -2.59 1.88
C LEU A 84 -6.75 -1.59 2.98
N THR A 85 -6.19 -0.38 2.94
CA THR A 85 -6.52 0.65 3.92
C THR A 85 -8.01 0.93 3.89
N THR A 86 -8.57 1.12 2.69
CA THR A 86 -10.00 1.40 2.51
C THR A 86 -10.85 0.26 3.07
N ARG A 87 -10.50 -1.00 2.82
CA ARG A 87 -11.22 -2.15 3.39
C ARG A 87 -11.11 -2.22 4.92
N LEU A 88 -9.94 -1.91 5.48
CA LEU A 88 -9.78 -1.88 6.95
C LEU A 88 -10.73 -0.88 7.61
N ILE A 89 -11.01 0.26 6.96
CA ILE A 89 -11.79 1.37 7.53
C ILE A 89 -13.13 1.62 6.81
N GLU A 90 -13.64 0.65 6.05
CA GLU A 90 -14.78 0.88 5.15
C GLU A 90 -16.03 1.33 5.91
N LYS A 91 -16.25 0.79 7.11
CA LYS A 91 -17.37 1.15 7.97
C LYS A 91 -17.26 2.59 8.47
N GLU A 92 -16.06 3.02 8.83
CA GLU A 92 -15.75 4.37 9.25
C GLU A 92 -15.96 5.36 8.09
N LEU A 93 -15.54 5.00 6.88
CA LEU A 93 -15.79 5.79 5.66
C LEU A 93 -17.28 5.87 5.32
N TYR A 94 -18.02 4.78 5.48
CA TYR A 94 -19.48 4.78 5.33
C TYR A 94 -20.14 5.75 6.32
N ASN A 95 -19.81 5.65 7.61
CA ASN A 95 -20.36 6.55 8.63
C ASN A 95 -20.02 8.01 8.33
N PHE A 96 -18.75 8.28 8.01
CA PHE A 96 -18.30 9.62 7.59
C PHE A 96 -19.08 10.15 6.38
N THR A 97 -19.34 9.29 5.40
CA THR A 97 -20.11 9.63 4.20
C THR A 97 -21.53 10.04 4.54
N ILE A 98 -22.23 9.22 5.32
CA ILE A 98 -23.62 9.50 5.72
C ILE A 98 -23.71 10.77 6.56
N GLU A 99 -22.82 10.94 7.54
CA GLU A 99 -22.76 12.14 8.36
C GLU A 99 -22.48 13.39 7.53
N THR A 100 -21.54 13.30 6.58
CA THR A 100 -21.18 14.42 5.71
C THR A 100 -22.32 14.82 4.80
N VAL A 101 -23.01 13.87 4.16
CA VAL A 101 -24.17 14.14 3.30
C VAL A 101 -25.30 14.82 4.08
N LYS A 102 -25.62 14.31 5.28
CA LYS A 102 -26.63 14.89 6.16
C LYS A 102 -26.26 16.31 6.60
N ARG A 103 -25.01 16.52 7.02
CA ARG A 103 -24.51 17.84 7.46
C ARG A 103 -24.59 18.88 6.33
N LEU A 104 -24.43 18.45 5.08
CA LEU A 104 -24.57 19.31 3.90
C LEU A 104 -26.03 19.53 3.46
N GLY A 105 -27.02 18.97 4.18
CA GLY A 105 -28.43 19.05 3.82
C GLY A 105 -28.77 18.33 2.52
N ARG A 106 -28.01 17.28 2.16
CA ARG A 106 -28.13 16.56 0.89
C ARG A 106 -28.77 15.16 1.05
N ASP A 107 -29.64 14.98 2.03
CA ASP A 107 -30.32 13.70 2.31
C ASP A 107 -31.01 13.08 1.09
N ASN A 108 -31.48 13.89 0.14
CA ASN A 108 -32.10 13.42 -1.11
C ASN A 108 -31.13 12.64 -2.03
N SER A 109 -29.81 12.73 -1.78
CA SER A 109 -28.78 11.93 -2.47
C SER A 109 -28.50 10.57 -1.81
N LEU A 110 -29.16 10.29 -0.67
CA LEU A 110 -29.13 8.98 -0.04
C LEU A 110 -30.26 8.11 -0.60
N HIS A 111 -29.88 7.00 -1.21
CA HIS A 111 -30.81 6.06 -1.81
C HIS A 111 -31.04 4.86 -0.90
N LYS A 112 -32.29 4.39 -0.86
CA LYS A 112 -32.67 3.16 -0.16
C LYS A 112 -32.36 1.94 -1.03
N ARG A 113 -31.12 1.47 -0.98
CA ARG A 113 -30.63 0.28 -1.68
C ARG A 113 -29.69 -0.45 -0.74
N THR A 114 -29.77 -1.77 -0.70
CA THR A 114 -28.89 -2.58 0.13
C THR A 114 -27.50 -2.66 -0.50
N GLU A 115 -26.49 -2.25 0.25
CA GLU A 115 -25.08 -2.48 -0.06
C GLU A 115 -24.46 -3.31 1.06
N THR A 116 -23.42 -4.07 0.75
CA THR A 116 -22.71 -4.92 1.72
C THR A 116 -21.33 -4.34 1.98
N LEU A 117 -21.07 -3.95 3.22
CA LEU A 117 -19.77 -3.49 3.68
C LEU A 117 -18.92 -4.67 4.16
N TYR A 118 -17.60 -4.59 3.97
CA TYR A 118 -16.60 -5.57 4.43
C TYR A 118 -15.47 -4.88 5.19
N TYR A 119 -15.49 -4.98 6.51
CA TYR A 119 -14.56 -4.22 7.35
C TYR A 119 -13.90 -5.08 8.41
N TRP A 120 -12.76 -4.62 8.93
CA TRP A 120 -12.07 -5.28 10.04
C TRP A 120 -12.65 -4.80 11.37
N ALA A 121 -13.23 -5.72 12.14
CA ALA A 121 -13.73 -5.43 13.47
C ALA A 121 -12.60 -5.58 14.49
N ASP A 122 -11.94 -4.47 14.83
CA ASP A 122 -10.76 -4.44 15.72
C ASP A 122 -11.00 -5.15 17.07
N LYS A 123 -12.15 -4.89 17.71
CA LYS A 123 -12.51 -5.50 18.99
C LYS A 123 -12.60 -7.02 18.94
N ASP A 124 -13.00 -7.55 17.80
CA ASP A 124 -13.25 -8.98 17.59
C ASP A 124 -12.10 -9.68 16.85
N CYS A 125 -11.11 -8.89 16.38
CA CYS A 125 -9.98 -9.35 15.57
C CYS A 125 -10.42 -10.21 14.37
N GLU A 126 -11.50 -9.82 13.70
CA GLU A 126 -12.04 -10.56 12.54
C GLU A 126 -12.66 -9.65 11.48
N TRP A 127 -12.71 -10.15 10.24
CA TRP A 127 -13.48 -9.52 9.18
C TRP A 127 -14.96 -9.72 9.42
N LYS A 128 -15.72 -8.63 9.31
CA LYS A 128 -17.18 -8.64 9.39
C LYS A 128 -17.79 -8.14 8.09
N LYS A 129 -19.00 -8.60 7.84
CA LYS A 129 -19.87 -8.11 6.77
C LYS A 129 -21.13 -7.51 7.37
N GLU A 130 -21.57 -6.37 6.84
CA GLU A 130 -22.75 -5.67 7.32
C GLU A 130 -23.57 -5.14 6.12
N ASN A 131 -24.87 -5.43 6.13
CA ASN A 131 -25.77 -4.89 5.12
C ASN A 131 -26.24 -3.50 5.57
N VAL A 132 -26.10 -2.51 4.71
CA VAL A 132 -26.53 -1.13 4.95
C VAL A 132 -27.58 -0.72 3.92
N GLU A 133 -28.63 -0.02 4.37
CA GLU A 133 -29.81 0.25 3.54
C GLU A 133 -29.92 1.68 3.00
N LYS A 134 -29.14 2.63 3.53
CA LYS A 134 -29.15 4.03 3.10
C LYS A 134 -27.77 4.43 2.64
N ASN A 135 -27.60 4.59 1.33
CA ASN A 135 -26.29 4.70 0.71
C ASN A 135 -26.19 5.94 -0.17
N PHE A 136 -25.01 6.56 -0.20
CA PHE A 136 -24.72 7.67 -1.10
C PHE A 136 -24.37 7.13 -2.50
N TYR A 137 -24.97 7.71 -3.53
CA TYR A 137 -24.63 7.39 -4.92
C TYR A 137 -24.18 8.64 -5.66
N ALA A 138 -22.92 8.65 -6.13
CA ALA A 138 -22.44 9.66 -7.07
C ALA A 138 -22.50 9.08 -8.49
N ASN A 139 -23.14 9.80 -9.42
CA ASN A 139 -23.26 9.38 -10.83
C ASN A 139 -23.82 7.94 -10.99
N GLY A 140 -24.77 7.55 -10.14
CA GLY A 140 -25.43 6.25 -10.19
C GLY A 140 -24.61 5.08 -9.62
N LYS A 141 -23.45 5.33 -9.00
CA LYS A 141 -22.61 4.31 -8.36
C LYS A 141 -22.56 4.52 -6.85
N PHE A 142 -22.55 3.43 -6.09
CA PHE A 142 -22.29 3.50 -4.66
C PHE A 142 -20.95 4.20 -4.42
N THR A 143 -20.92 5.16 -3.50
CA THR A 143 -19.74 5.99 -3.30
C THR A 143 -19.48 6.23 -1.83
N LEU A 144 -18.23 5.97 -1.42
CA LEU A 144 -17.70 6.32 -0.12
C LEU A 144 -16.87 7.59 -0.24
N LEU A 145 -17.18 8.59 0.58
CA LEU A 145 -16.40 9.80 0.73
C LEU A 145 -15.20 9.52 1.62
N VAL A 146 -14.07 10.12 1.26
CA VAL A 146 -12.82 10.06 2.03
C VAL A 146 -12.50 11.47 2.50
N PRO A 147 -12.10 11.68 3.78
CA PRO A 147 -11.63 12.99 4.23
C PRO A 147 -10.48 13.50 3.37
N ASN A 148 -10.54 14.75 2.91
CA ASN A 148 -9.51 15.32 2.04
C ASN A 148 -8.09 15.23 2.62
N CYS A 149 -7.95 15.29 3.95
CA CYS A 149 -6.66 15.16 4.63
C CYS A 149 -6.01 13.77 4.49
N MET A 150 -6.77 12.75 4.09
CA MET A 150 -6.28 11.39 3.84
C MET A 150 -5.91 11.16 2.38
N VAL A 151 -6.26 12.10 1.49
CA VAL A 151 -6.00 11.97 0.05
C VAL A 151 -4.64 12.61 -0.26
N GLU A 152 -3.69 11.79 -0.72
CA GLU A 152 -2.41 12.29 -1.19
C GLU A 152 -2.46 12.60 -2.70
N GLU A 153 -2.53 13.88 -3.05
CA GLU A 153 -2.66 14.35 -4.45
C GLU A 153 -1.35 14.23 -5.25
N LYS A 154 -0.21 14.14 -4.58
CA LYS A 154 1.11 14.06 -5.21
C LYS A 154 1.54 12.60 -5.29
N LYS A 155 2.29 12.25 -6.34
CA LYS A 155 2.91 10.93 -6.47
C LYS A 155 3.68 10.62 -5.19
N PHE A 156 3.46 9.44 -4.62
CA PHE A 156 4.18 8.94 -3.45
C PHE A 156 5.68 9.19 -3.60
N LYS A 157 6.22 10.08 -2.76
CA LYS A 157 7.63 10.48 -2.82
C LYS A 157 8.55 9.26 -2.65
N LYS A 158 8.21 8.40 -1.69
CA LYS A 158 8.95 7.19 -1.35
C LYS A 158 8.53 6.02 -2.23
N ASN A 159 9.22 5.83 -3.35
CA ASN A 159 8.96 4.74 -4.32
C ASN A 159 10.23 3.96 -4.69
N PRO A 160 10.11 2.76 -5.30
CA PRO A 160 11.26 1.92 -5.66
C PRO A 160 12.32 2.64 -6.50
N ASP A 161 11.90 3.41 -7.50
CA ASP A 161 12.83 4.10 -8.40
C ASP A 161 13.56 5.24 -7.70
N ASP A 162 12.89 5.93 -6.78
CA ASP A 162 13.50 6.98 -5.97
C ASP A 162 14.57 6.41 -5.03
N TYR A 163 14.25 5.36 -4.27
CA TYR A 163 15.21 4.71 -3.39
C TYR A 163 16.43 4.16 -4.15
N ILE A 164 16.21 3.50 -5.29
CA ILE A 164 17.31 3.01 -6.14
C ILE A 164 18.17 4.19 -6.60
N ARG A 165 17.55 5.31 -6.99
CA ARG A 165 18.25 6.49 -7.47
C ARG A 165 19.01 7.21 -6.36
N ASN A 166 18.45 7.34 -5.17
CA ASN A 166 18.96 8.25 -4.14
C ASN A 166 19.74 7.55 -3.04
N VAL A 167 19.56 6.24 -2.88
CA VAL A 167 20.24 5.45 -1.83
C VAL A 167 21.19 4.45 -2.45
N ILE A 168 20.70 3.53 -3.28
CA ILE A 168 21.50 2.43 -3.83
C ILE A 168 22.56 2.94 -4.83
N ALA A 169 22.14 3.75 -5.81
CA ALA A 169 23.03 4.18 -6.89
C ALA A 169 24.22 5.03 -6.41
N PRO A 170 24.07 6.01 -5.50
CA PRO A 170 25.19 6.76 -4.95
C PRO A 170 26.21 5.85 -4.25
N ARG A 171 25.76 4.84 -3.50
CA ARG A 171 26.64 3.87 -2.84
C ARG A 171 27.50 3.11 -3.85
N ILE A 172 26.88 2.54 -4.90
CA ILE A 172 27.59 1.81 -5.96
C ILE A 172 28.55 2.72 -6.74
N ILE A 173 28.17 3.98 -6.99
CA ILE A 173 29.00 4.96 -7.70
C ILE A 173 30.25 5.29 -6.88
N ASN A 174 30.09 5.55 -5.58
CA ASN A 174 31.19 5.89 -4.67
C ASN A 174 32.18 4.73 -4.55
N ASP A 175 31.69 3.49 -4.37
CA ASP A 175 32.53 2.29 -4.35
C ASP A 175 33.36 2.11 -5.63
N ARG A 176 32.76 2.35 -6.80
CA ARG A 176 33.47 2.26 -8.09
C ARG A 176 34.45 3.40 -8.29
N LEU A 177 34.09 4.61 -7.87
CA LEU A 177 34.96 5.78 -7.99
C LEU A 177 36.23 5.58 -7.16
N GLN A 178 36.11 5.07 -5.93
CA GLN A 178 37.26 4.75 -5.07
C GLN A 178 38.16 3.68 -5.67
N LYS A 179 37.59 2.67 -6.36
CA LYS A 179 38.36 1.56 -6.96
C LYS A 179 39.00 1.88 -8.31
N THR A 180 38.38 2.76 -9.10
CA THR A 180 38.77 2.96 -10.52
C THR A 180 39.19 4.40 -10.85
N GLY A 181 38.97 5.36 -9.95
CA GLY A 181 39.17 6.78 -10.18
C GLY A 181 38.18 7.40 -11.19
N LYS A 182 37.24 6.63 -11.76
CA LYS A 182 36.30 7.10 -12.79
C LYS A 182 34.87 7.04 -12.28
N LYS A 183 34.13 8.15 -12.43
CA LYS A 183 32.72 8.24 -12.06
C LYS A 183 31.83 7.64 -13.17
N PRO A 184 31.14 6.51 -12.94
CA PRO A 184 30.25 5.94 -13.94
C PRO A 184 28.95 6.76 -14.10
N LYS A 185 28.29 6.62 -15.26
CA LYS A 185 26.97 7.24 -15.49
C LYS A 185 25.91 6.57 -14.61
N LYS A 186 25.20 7.37 -13.81
CA LYS A 186 24.18 6.89 -12.84
C LYS A 186 23.12 5.98 -13.48
N LYS A 187 22.61 6.34 -14.66
CA LYS A 187 21.62 5.55 -15.40
C LYS A 187 22.14 4.13 -15.71
N GLN A 188 23.37 4.02 -16.21
CA GLN A 188 23.97 2.72 -16.55
C GLN A 188 24.18 1.84 -15.31
N ILE A 189 24.50 2.45 -14.16
CA ILE A 189 24.62 1.74 -12.88
C ILE A 189 23.27 1.18 -12.44
N ILE A 190 22.22 1.99 -12.49
CA ILE A 190 20.86 1.59 -12.12
C ILE A 190 20.37 0.46 -13.02
N ASP A 191 20.49 0.62 -14.34
CA ASP A 191 20.01 -0.37 -15.30
C ASP A 191 20.73 -1.71 -15.13
N LYS A 192 22.06 -1.67 -14.93
CA LYS A 192 22.84 -2.88 -14.65
C LYS A 192 22.45 -3.52 -13.31
N ALA A 193 22.33 -2.73 -12.23
CA ALA A 193 21.97 -3.25 -10.91
C ALA A 193 20.58 -3.90 -10.90
N LYS A 194 19.59 -3.28 -11.57
CA LYS A 194 18.26 -3.87 -11.74
C LYS A 194 18.32 -5.18 -12.51
N LYS A 195 19.08 -5.23 -13.61
CA LYS A 195 19.25 -6.44 -14.42
C LYS A 195 19.91 -7.57 -13.62
N ASP A 196 21.01 -7.28 -12.95
CA ASP A 196 21.79 -8.26 -12.17
C ASP A 196 20.97 -8.83 -11.00
N ALA A 197 20.08 -8.04 -10.41
CA ALA A 197 19.19 -8.48 -9.33
C ALA A 197 17.89 -9.15 -9.80
N GLY A 198 17.56 -9.12 -11.10
CA GLY A 198 16.29 -9.62 -11.62
C GLY A 198 15.08 -8.68 -11.44
N GLY A 199 15.32 -7.40 -11.16
CA GLY A 199 14.28 -6.37 -11.07
C GLY A 199 14.52 -5.33 -9.98
N ALA A 200 13.72 -4.25 -10.01
CA ALA A 200 13.82 -3.16 -9.04
C ALA A 200 13.50 -3.60 -7.60
N LYS A 201 12.38 -4.30 -7.39
CA LYS A 201 11.96 -4.77 -6.07
C LYS A 201 12.93 -5.78 -5.46
N ARG A 202 13.47 -6.69 -6.28
CA ARG A 202 14.47 -7.67 -5.86
C ARG A 202 15.82 -7.02 -5.53
N LEU A 203 16.22 -5.98 -6.27
CA LEU A 203 17.38 -5.16 -5.93
C LEU A 203 17.22 -4.51 -4.56
N ILE A 204 16.05 -3.94 -4.27
CA ILE A 204 15.75 -3.28 -2.99
C ILE A 204 15.71 -4.29 -1.85
N GLU A 205 15.06 -5.44 -2.06
CA GLU A 205 15.04 -6.54 -1.08
C GLU A 205 16.45 -6.96 -0.67
N ASN A 206 17.33 -7.21 -1.64
CA ASN A 206 18.73 -7.55 -1.39
C ASN A 206 19.49 -6.42 -0.68
N ASP A 207 19.15 -5.16 -0.98
CA ASP A 207 19.74 -3.98 -0.36
C ASP A 207 19.36 -3.86 1.13
N ILE A 208 18.08 -4.00 1.45
CA ILE A 208 17.56 -3.91 2.83
C ILE A 208 18.17 -5.01 3.70
N ALA A 209 18.33 -6.22 3.17
CA ALA A 209 18.96 -7.32 3.89
C ALA A 209 20.42 -7.01 4.27
N LYS A 210 21.13 -6.22 3.44
CA LYS A 210 22.54 -5.89 3.64
C LYS A 210 22.78 -4.56 4.36
N TYR A 211 21.91 -3.57 4.14
CA TYR A 211 22.02 -2.20 4.63
C TYR A 211 20.68 -1.72 5.20
N PRO A 212 20.19 -2.35 6.30
CA PRO A 212 18.86 -2.04 6.83
C PRO A 212 18.73 -0.61 7.36
N ASN A 213 19.83 0.00 7.83
CA ASN A 213 19.82 1.37 8.35
C ASN A 213 19.60 2.40 7.24
N ASP A 214 20.21 2.25 6.06
CA ASP A 214 19.99 3.13 4.91
C ASP A 214 18.50 3.18 4.51
N PHE A 215 17.82 2.03 4.60
CA PHE A 215 16.39 1.94 4.34
C PHE A 215 15.55 2.66 5.40
N ILE A 216 15.89 2.48 6.68
CA ILE A 216 15.22 3.15 7.80
C ILE A 216 15.42 4.66 7.70
N ASP A 217 16.63 5.13 7.43
CA ASP A 217 16.97 6.55 7.30
C ASP A 217 16.23 7.19 6.13
N TYR A 218 16.15 6.50 4.99
CA TYR A 218 15.36 6.93 3.85
C TYR A 218 13.86 7.02 4.18
N TYR A 219 13.32 6.04 4.91
CA TYR A 219 11.90 6.02 5.26
C TYR A 219 11.53 6.98 6.39
N ASN A 220 12.47 7.34 7.28
CA ASN A 220 12.24 8.28 8.36
C ASN A 220 12.52 9.74 7.96
N ASN A 221 13.28 9.98 6.89
CA ASN A 221 13.45 11.32 6.36
C ASN A 221 12.14 11.83 5.74
N GLU A 222 11.64 12.98 6.21
CA GLU A 222 10.48 13.66 5.63
C GLU A 222 10.87 14.61 4.47
N ASP A 223 12.17 14.90 4.33
CA ASP A 223 12.73 15.91 3.41
C ASP A 223 13.13 15.41 2.01
N LEU A 224 12.78 14.16 1.65
CA LEU A 224 12.94 13.62 0.29
C LEU A 224 11.59 13.56 -0.45
#